data_AF-A0AAN9UKG0-F1
#
_entry.id   AF-A0AAN9UKG0-F1
#
_cell.length_a   1.000
_cell.length_b   1.000
_cell.length_c   1.000
_cell.angle_alpha   90.00
_cell.angle_beta   90.00
_cell.angle_gamma   90.00
#
_symmetry.space_group_name_H-M   'P 1'
#
loop_
_entity.id
_entity.type
_entity.pdbx_description
1 polymer ?
#
loop_
_entity_poly.entity_id
_entity_poly.type
_entity_poly.pdbx_seq_one_letter_code
_entity_poly.pdbx_strand_id
1 'polypeptide(L)'
;MDAIFNFFYIIYERFTRNLRGSLEGTSPEYWIRIVIVVGAYCLIRPYLIKLGGKSQMNQHEQEAAAAAEEAEAKAKAKMSPNELRGHTVQIPEDSDDSEAENEGQASATEWGKKARRRQKNVIKKILNAEEKRLRELQEDDEDKDIQEFLTE
;
A
#
# COMPACT_ATOMS: atom_id res chain seq x y z
N MET A 1 -17.11 3.39 51.46
CA MET A 1 -17.43 2.12 50.78
C MET A 1 -18.93 1.97 50.58
N ASP A 2 -19.75 2.15 51.63
CA ASP A 2 -21.22 1.98 51.54
C ASP A 2 -21.93 2.90 50.55
N ALA A 3 -21.50 4.16 50.42
CA ALA A 3 -22.07 5.10 49.45
C ALA A 3 -21.86 4.65 47.99
N ILE A 4 -20.73 3.99 47.70
CA ILE A 4 -20.41 3.49 46.36
C ILE A 4 -21.25 2.25 46.06
N PHE A 5 -21.39 1.33 47.02
CA PHE A 5 -22.28 0.17 46.87
C PHE A 5 -23.74 0.59 46.70
N ASN A 6 -24.20 1.61 47.43
CA ASN A 6 -25.56 2.14 47.29
C ASN A 6 -25.79 2.81 45.92
N PHE A 7 -24.79 3.54 45.41
CA PHE A 7 -24.82 4.11 44.06
C PHE A 7 -24.93 3.02 42.98
N PHE A 8 -24.13 1.96 43.07
CA PHE A 8 -24.22 0.82 42.15
C PHE A 8 -25.55 0.08 42.26
N TYR A 9 -26.10 -0.07 43.47
CA TYR A 9 -27.41 -0.67 43.70
C TYR A 9 -28.52 0.14 43.02
N ILE A 10 -28.52 1.47 43.17
CA ILE A 10 -29.49 2.36 42.53
C ILE A 10 -29.37 2.30 41.00
N ILE A 11 -28.15 2.27 40.45
CA ILE A 11 -27.93 2.12 39.01
C ILE A 11 -28.48 0.78 38.53
N TYR A 12 -28.15 -0.30 39.25
CA TYR A 12 -28.60 -1.65 38.90
C TYR A 12 -30.13 -1.76 38.95
N GLU A 13 -30.77 -1.26 40.00
CA GLU A 13 -32.22 -1.28 40.16
C GLU A 13 -32.91 -0.47 39.06
N ARG A 14 -32.39 0.72 38.74
CA ARG A 14 -32.92 1.55 37.64
C ARG A 14 -32.73 0.88 36.29
N PHE A 15 -31.56 0.32 36.02
CA PHE A 15 -31.25 -0.35 34.77
C PHE A 15 -32.12 -1.58 34.56
N THR A 16 -32.23 -2.46 35.56
CA THR A 16 -33.04 -3.68 35.49
C THR A 16 -34.53 -3.37 35.40
N ARG A 17 -35.04 -2.39 36.15
CA ARG A 17 -36.43 -1.95 36.05
C ARG A 17 -36.75 -1.37 34.67
N ASN A 18 -35.85 -0.57 34.10
CA ASN A 18 -36.02 0.02 32.78
C ASN A 18 -35.94 -1.03 31.66
N LEU A 19 -35.01 -1.98 31.76
CA LEU A 19 -34.90 -3.12 30.84
C LEU A 19 -36.13 -4.01 30.88
N ARG A 20 -36.58 -4.41 32.08
CA ARG A 20 -37.80 -5.22 32.22
C ARG A 20 -39.01 -4.48 31.65
N GLY A 21 -39.18 -3.19 31.96
CA GLY A 21 -40.26 -2.38 31.38
C GLY A 21 -40.20 -2.28 29.85
N SER A 22 -39.00 -2.20 29.27
CA SER A 22 -38.80 -2.16 27.82
C SER A 22 -39.07 -3.50 27.13
N LEU A 23 -38.91 -4.62 27.84
CA LEU A 23 -39.16 -5.97 27.32
C LEU A 23 -40.61 -6.43 27.55
N GLU A 24 -41.21 -6.10 28.71
CA GLU A 24 -42.57 -6.50 29.09
C GLU A 24 -43.65 -5.69 28.37
N GLY A 25 -43.37 -4.43 28.01
CA GLY A 25 -44.34 -3.54 27.35
C GLY A 25 -44.51 -3.76 25.85
N THR A 26 -43.74 -4.67 25.25
CA THR A 26 -43.69 -4.85 23.79
C THR A 26 -44.30 -6.17 23.34
N SER A 27 -45.18 -6.13 22.33
CA SER A 27 -45.71 -7.34 21.70
C SER A 27 -44.59 -8.19 21.09
N PRO A 28 -44.63 -9.52 21.21
CA PRO A 28 -43.66 -10.42 20.56
C PRO A 28 -43.54 -10.20 19.05
N GLU A 29 -44.62 -9.76 18.39
CA GLU A 29 -44.62 -9.43 16.96
C GLU A 29 -43.63 -8.31 16.62
N TYR A 30 -43.47 -7.32 17.50
CA TYR A 30 -42.54 -6.22 17.31
C TYR A 30 -41.08 -6.69 17.34
N TRP A 31 -40.76 -7.58 18.28
CA TRP A 31 -39.44 -8.21 18.37
C TRP A 31 -39.11 -9.05 17.15
N ILE A 32 -40.07 -9.84 16.67
CA ILE A 32 -39.90 -10.64 15.45
C ILE A 32 -39.60 -9.72 14.25
N ARG A 33 -40.32 -8.60 14.10
CA ARG A 33 -40.04 -7.63 13.03
C ARG A 33 -38.63 -7.03 13.14
N ILE A 34 -38.17 -6.66 14.33
CA ILE A 34 -36.80 -6.15 14.53
C ILE A 34 -35.77 -7.21 14.13
N VAL A 35 -35.94 -8.45 14.62
CA VAL A 35 -35.01 -9.55 14.33
C VAL A 35 -34.97 -9.83 12.83
N ILE A 36 -36.11 -9.78 12.14
CA ILE A 36 -36.17 -9.95 10.68
C ILE A 36 -35.42 -8.82 9.96
N VAL A 37 -35.66 -7.54 10.31
CA VAL A 37 -34.99 -6.41 9.66
C VAL A 37 -33.48 -6.43 9.89
N VAL A 38 -33.06 -6.62 11.14
CA VAL A 38 -31.64 -6.69 11.50
C VAL A 38 -30.98 -7.92 10.90
N GLY A 39 -31.64 -9.08 10.98
CA GLY A 39 -31.17 -10.33 10.40
C GLY A 39 -31.01 -10.25 8.88
N ALA A 40 -31.99 -9.67 8.19
CA ALA A 40 -31.93 -9.44 6.75
C ALA A 40 -30.76 -8.50 6.38
N TYR A 41 -30.56 -7.40 7.11
CA TYR A 41 -29.42 -6.51 6.90
C TYR A 41 -28.08 -7.23 7.09
N CYS A 42 -27.93 -8.00 8.16
CA CYS A 42 -26.74 -8.80 8.43
C CYS A 42 -26.44 -9.80 7.31
N LEU A 43 -27.47 -10.43 6.74
CA LEU A 43 -27.32 -11.36 5.62
C LEU A 43 -27.02 -10.66 4.31
N ILE A 44 -27.63 -9.52 4.01
CA ILE A 44 -27.46 -8.79 2.75
C ILE A 44 -26.10 -8.08 2.68
N ARG A 45 -25.63 -7.51 3.80
CA ARG A 45 -24.39 -6.73 3.89
C ARG A 45 -23.15 -7.37 3.24
N PRO A 46 -22.76 -8.63 3.52
CA PRO A 46 -21.56 -9.22 2.94
C PRO A 46 -21.62 -9.33 1.41
N TYR A 47 -22.81 -9.57 0.85
CA TYR A 47 -22.98 -9.66 -0.60
C TYR A 47 -22.90 -8.29 -1.27
N LEU A 48 -23.49 -7.25 -0.66
CA LEU A 48 -23.35 -5.87 -1.15
C LEU A 48 -21.88 -5.42 -1.15
N ILE A 49 -21.13 -5.72 -0.09
CA ILE A 49 -19.69 -5.42 -0.02
C ILE A 49 -18.92 -6.16 -1.10
N LYS A 50 -19.23 -7.44 -1.34
CA LYS A 50 -18.54 -8.25 -2.36
C LYS A 50 -18.79 -7.72 -3.78
N LEU A 51 -19.99 -7.23 -4.07
CA LEU A 51 -20.34 -6.61 -5.36
C LEU A 51 -19.65 -5.25 -5.52
N GLY A 52 -19.69 -4.41 -4.50
CA GLY A 52 -19.02 -3.10 -4.52
C GLY A 52 -17.49 -3.21 -4.61
N GLY A 53 -16.89 -4.19 -3.93
CA GLY A 53 -15.46 -4.45 -3.99
C GLY A 53 -15.00 -4.88 -5.39
N LYS A 54 -15.79 -5.73 -6.07
CA LYS A 54 -15.46 -6.16 -7.44
C LYS A 54 -15.54 -5.03 -8.46
N SER A 55 -16.52 -4.13 -8.31
CA SER A 55 -16.62 -2.93 -9.15
C SER A 55 -15.45 -1.96 -8.94
N GLN A 56 -15.06 -1.72 -7.69
CA GLN A 56 -13.91 -0.84 -7.37
C GLN A 56 -12.59 -1.43 -7.87
N MET A 57 -12.37 -2.74 -7.70
CA MET A 57 -11.17 -3.40 -8.22
C MET A 57 -11.07 -3.29 -9.74
N ASN A 58 -12.17 -3.53 -10.47
CA ASN A 58 -12.20 -3.37 -11.93
C ASN A 58 -11.93 -1.92 -12.37
N GLN A 59 -12.41 -0.91 -11.63
CA GLN A 59 -12.15 0.49 -11.92
C GLN A 59 -10.67 0.83 -11.69
N HIS A 60 -10.09 0.38 -10.57
CA HIS A 60 -8.67 0.58 -10.29
C HIS A 60 -7.76 -0.15 -11.28
N GLU A 61 -8.14 -1.33 -11.77
CA GLU A 61 -7.39 -2.04 -12.82
C GLU A 61 -7.45 -1.30 -14.16
N GLN A 62 -8.61 -0.75 -14.54
CA GLN A 62 -8.76 0.04 -15.77
C GLN A 62 -7.99 1.36 -15.69
N GLU A 63 -8.05 2.06 -14.54
CA GLU A 63 -7.27 3.27 -14.31
C GLU A 63 -5.76 2.97 -14.29
N ALA A 64 -5.33 1.86 -13.69
CA ALA A 64 -3.93 1.44 -13.70
C ALA A 64 -3.45 1.05 -15.09
N ALA A 65 -4.27 0.36 -15.88
CA ALA A 65 -3.97 0.02 -17.27
C ALA A 65 -3.87 1.28 -18.15
N ALA A 66 -4.84 2.20 -18.04
CA ALA A 66 -4.80 3.47 -18.77
C ALA A 66 -3.60 4.33 -18.35
N ALA A 67 -3.26 4.37 -17.06
CA ALA A 67 -2.08 5.08 -16.58
C ALA A 67 -0.77 4.41 -17.03
N ALA A 68 -0.74 3.08 -17.14
CA ALA A 68 0.41 2.34 -17.67
C ALA A 68 0.58 2.59 -19.18
N GLU A 69 -0.50 2.58 -19.95
CA GLU A 69 -0.48 2.92 -21.38
C GLU A 69 -0.06 4.38 -21.60
N GLU A 70 -0.55 5.33 -20.80
CA GLU A 70 -0.16 6.73 -20.87
C GLU A 70 1.30 6.92 -20.42
N ALA A 71 1.78 6.17 -19.43
CA ALA A 71 3.17 6.16 -19.02
C ALA A 71 4.09 5.54 -20.09
N GLU A 72 3.65 4.50 -20.79
CA GLU A 72 4.39 3.87 -21.89
C GLU A 72 4.41 4.79 -23.12
N ALA A 73 3.29 5.44 -23.44
CA ALA A 73 3.23 6.45 -24.49
C ALA A 73 4.13 7.67 -24.15
N LYS A 74 4.12 8.11 -22.89
CA LYS A 74 5.02 9.17 -22.41
C LYS A 74 6.48 8.70 -22.34
N ALA A 75 6.77 7.43 -22.08
CA ALA A 75 8.14 6.90 -22.11
C ALA A 75 8.66 6.79 -23.55
N LYS A 76 7.82 6.34 -24.49
CA LYS A 76 8.12 6.36 -25.94
C LYS A 76 8.28 7.78 -26.46
N ALA A 77 7.53 8.75 -25.93
CA ALA A 77 7.65 10.17 -26.29
C ALA A 77 8.77 10.92 -25.51
N LYS A 78 9.20 10.42 -24.34
CA LYS A 78 10.32 10.93 -23.53
C LYS A 78 11.63 10.20 -23.83
N MET A 79 11.83 9.68 -25.03
CA MET A 79 13.20 9.47 -25.48
C MET A 79 13.88 10.86 -25.47
N SER A 80 14.77 11.08 -24.52
CA SER A 80 15.32 12.42 -24.33
C SER A 80 16.32 12.68 -25.46
N PRO A 81 16.40 13.91 -26.02
CA PRO A 81 17.37 14.21 -27.08
C PRO A 81 18.84 13.90 -26.71
N ASN A 82 19.16 13.78 -25.42
CA ASN A 82 20.47 13.37 -24.92
C ASN A 82 20.75 11.87 -25.12
N GLU A 83 19.73 11.01 -25.13
CA GLU A 83 19.87 9.57 -25.41
C GLU A 83 20.19 9.31 -26.89
N LEU A 84 19.63 10.12 -27.80
CA LEU A 84 19.97 10.10 -29.24
C LEU A 84 21.38 10.62 -29.55
N ARG A 85 22.03 11.33 -28.63
CA ARG A 85 23.39 11.89 -28.80
C ARG A 85 24.49 11.06 -28.11
N GLY A 86 24.17 9.89 -27.56
CA GLY A 86 25.16 8.98 -26.96
C GLY A 86 25.78 9.48 -25.65
N HIS A 87 25.16 10.43 -24.95
CA HIS A 87 25.66 10.87 -23.65
C HIS A 87 25.19 9.90 -22.55
N THR A 88 26.11 9.08 -22.06
CA THR A 88 25.95 8.26 -20.86
C THR A 88 25.70 9.16 -19.65
N VAL A 89 24.57 8.93 -18.97
CA VAL A 89 24.16 9.67 -17.78
C VAL A 89 25.07 9.27 -16.62
N GLN A 90 26.05 10.10 -16.29
CA GLN A 90 26.74 10.02 -15.01
C GLN A 90 25.78 10.56 -13.92
N ILE A 91 25.37 9.68 -13.01
CA ILE A 91 24.59 10.04 -11.83
C ILE A 91 25.56 10.64 -10.82
N PRO A 92 25.40 11.90 -10.37
CA PRO A 92 26.27 12.51 -9.36
C PRO A 92 26.23 11.71 -8.05
N GLU A 93 27.41 11.29 -7.58
CA GLU A 93 27.62 10.51 -6.36
C GLU A 93 27.62 11.37 -5.08
N ASP A 94 27.64 12.70 -5.20
CA ASP A 94 27.93 13.58 -4.07
C ASP A 94 26.79 14.58 -3.79
N SER A 95 25.89 14.19 -2.91
CA SER A 95 25.05 15.10 -2.12
C SER A 95 24.57 14.34 -0.90
N ASP A 96 25.53 13.80 -0.14
CA ASP A 96 25.33 13.56 1.28
C ASP A 96 25.77 14.81 2.04
N ASP A 97 25.03 15.11 3.10
CA ASP A 97 25.38 16.04 4.16
C ASP A 97 25.25 17.56 3.96
N SER A 98 24.07 18.07 4.32
CA SER A 98 24.03 19.22 5.22
C SER A 98 23.03 18.92 6.34
N GLU A 99 23.58 18.49 7.47
CA GLU A 99 22.95 18.59 8.77
C GLU A 99 22.32 19.98 8.96
N ALA A 100 20.99 20.02 9.01
CA ALA A 100 20.26 21.04 9.72
C ALA A 100 19.36 20.32 10.71
N GLU A 101 19.91 20.13 11.92
CA GLU A 101 19.15 19.87 13.12
C GLU A 101 17.98 20.86 13.20
N ASN A 102 16.76 20.37 13.04
CA ASN A 102 15.59 21.03 13.58
C ASN A 102 14.75 19.97 14.29
N GLU A 103 15.07 19.81 15.57
CA GLU A 103 14.26 19.11 16.55
C GLU A 103 12.84 19.68 16.55
N GLY A 104 11.84 18.84 16.26
CA GLY A 104 10.46 19.14 16.63
C GLY A 104 9.42 19.12 15.51
N GLN A 105 9.26 18.02 14.79
CA GLN A 105 7.93 17.65 14.25
C GLN A 105 7.81 16.15 13.99
N ALA A 106 7.22 15.44 14.95
CA ALA A 106 6.95 14.02 14.86
C ALA A 106 5.78 13.69 13.91
N SER A 107 6.04 12.71 13.04
CA SER A 107 5.15 11.61 12.64
C SER A 107 4.34 11.65 11.33
N ALA A 108 4.40 12.69 10.48
CA ALA A 108 3.67 12.67 9.19
C ALA A 108 4.54 12.37 7.94
N THR A 109 5.86 12.58 7.99
CA THR A 109 6.76 12.57 6.81
C THR A 109 7.60 11.30 6.63
N GLU A 110 7.57 10.35 7.57
CA GLU A 110 8.46 9.19 7.58
C GLU A 110 8.04 8.05 6.61
N TRP A 111 6.75 7.92 6.32
CA TRP A 111 6.25 6.85 5.44
C TRP A 111 6.75 7.01 3.99
N GLY A 112 6.87 8.25 3.50
CA GLY A 112 7.35 8.55 2.15
C GLY A 112 8.85 8.37 1.99
N LYS A 113 9.65 8.68 3.03
CA LYS A 113 11.11 8.53 3.00
C LYS A 113 11.52 7.07 2.87
N LYS A 114 10.86 6.17 3.63
CA LYS A 114 11.12 4.73 3.57
C LYS A 114 10.76 4.12 2.21
N ALA A 115 9.65 4.56 1.60
CA ALA A 115 9.24 4.13 0.27
C ALA A 115 10.23 4.57 -0.81
N ARG A 116 10.67 5.84 -0.79
CA ARG A 116 11.68 6.38 -1.73
C ARG A 116 13.04 5.68 -1.59
N ARG A 117 13.49 5.39 -0.37
CA ARG A 117 14.73 4.61 -0.15
C ARG A 117 14.63 3.19 -0.72
N ARG A 118 13.49 2.52 -0.57
CA ARG A 118 13.26 1.18 -1.16
C ARG A 118 13.28 1.22 -2.68
N GLN A 119 12.62 2.19 -3.31
CA GLN A 119 12.63 2.37 -4.76
C GLN A 119 14.05 2.60 -5.29
N LYS A 120 14.82 3.47 -4.64
CA LYS A 120 16.24 3.70 -4.98
C LYS A 120 17.09 2.43 -4.86
N ASN A 121 16.88 1.64 -3.80
CA ASN A 121 17.62 0.38 -3.61
C ASN A 121 17.27 -0.69 -4.65
N VAL A 122 16.02 -0.76 -5.10
CA VAL A 122 15.61 -1.67 -6.18
C VAL A 122 16.28 -1.25 -7.50
N ILE A 123 16.25 0.04 -7.83
CA ILE A 123 16.91 0.57 -9.04
C ILE A 123 18.42 0.30 -8.99
N LYS A 124 19.09 0.56 -7.86
CA LYS A 124 20.52 0.24 -7.68
C LYS A 124 20.82 -1.25 -7.89
N LYS A 125 19.96 -2.15 -7.38
CA LYS A 125 20.15 -3.60 -7.55
C LYS A 125 19.98 -4.04 -9.00
N ILE A 126 18.99 -3.47 -9.71
CA ILE A 126 18.78 -3.76 -11.13
C ILE A 126 19.99 -3.28 -11.95
N LEU A 127 20.45 -2.05 -11.71
CA LEU A 127 21.61 -1.48 -12.40
C LEU A 127 22.89 -2.32 -12.18
N ASN A 128 23.17 -2.72 -10.94
CA ASN A 128 24.33 -3.57 -10.63
C ASN A 128 24.24 -4.96 -11.26
N ALA A 129 23.03 -5.54 -11.34
CA ALA A 129 22.82 -6.84 -11.99
C ALA A 129 23.05 -6.75 -13.50
N GLU A 130 22.64 -5.64 -14.11
CA GLU A 130 22.85 -5.38 -15.53
C GLU A 130 24.34 -5.12 -15.85
N GLU A 131 25.02 -4.32 -15.04
CA GLU A 131 26.47 -4.10 -15.15
C GLU A 131 27.25 -5.42 -15.00
N LYS A 132 26.87 -6.26 -14.03
CA LYS A 132 27.50 -7.57 -13.85
C LYS A 132 27.28 -8.49 -15.05
N ARG A 133 26.07 -8.51 -15.62
CA ARG A 133 25.77 -9.29 -16.83
C ARG A 133 26.59 -8.80 -18.03
N LEU A 134 26.77 -7.48 -18.16
CA LEU A 134 27.59 -6.88 -19.21
C LEU A 134 29.08 -7.23 -19.04
N ARG A 135 29.59 -7.26 -17.81
CA ARG A 135 30.96 -7.71 -17.54
C ARG A 135 31.17 -9.19 -17.84
N GLU A 136 30.23 -10.06 -17.43
CA GLU A 136 30.31 -11.49 -17.75
C GLU A 136 30.30 -11.73 -19.27
N LEU A 137 29.54 -10.95 -20.04
CA LEU A 137 29.55 -11.02 -21.51
C LEU A 137 30.86 -10.49 -22.12
N GLN A 138 31.49 -9.48 -21.53
CA GLN A 138 32.78 -8.96 -21.98
C GLN A 138 33.92 -9.92 -21.64
N GLU A 139 33.92 -10.50 -20.43
CA GLU A 139 34.89 -11.51 -20.00
C GLU A 139 34.79 -12.78 -20.88
N ASP A 140 33.58 -13.23 -21.23
CA ASP A 140 33.36 -14.37 -22.15
C ASP A 140 33.84 -14.11 -23.60
N ASP A 141 33.88 -12.86 -24.03
CA ASP A 141 34.37 -12.48 -25.37
C ASP A 141 35.90 -12.28 -25.35
N GLU A 142 36.46 -11.71 -24.28
CA GLU A 142 37.92 -11.61 -24.08
C GLU A 142 38.59 -13.00 -23.94
N ASP A 143 37.94 -13.96 -23.26
CA ASP A 143 38.45 -15.33 -23.15
C ASP A 143 38.41 -16.11 -24.48
N LYS A 144 37.47 -15.78 -25.39
CA LYS A 144 37.43 -16.38 -26.75
C LYS A 144 38.58 -15.85 -27.61
N ASP A 145 38.87 -14.56 -27.51
CA ASP A 145 39.96 -13.93 -28.25
C ASP A 145 41.34 -14.47 -27.80
N ILE A 146 41.50 -14.87 -26.53
CA ILE A 146 42.73 -15.50 -26.01
C ILE A 146 42.86 -16.96 -26.48
N GLN A 147 41.76 -17.70 -26.62
CA GLN A 147 41.78 -19.09 -27.09
C GLN A 147 42.30 -19.23 -28.53
N GLU A 148 42.06 -18.23 -29.39
CA GLU A 148 42.56 -18.20 -30.76
C GLU A 148 44.10 -18.14 -30.82
N PHE A 149 44.77 -17.55 -29.82
CA PHE A 149 46.23 -17.46 -29.74
C PHE A 149 46.92 -18.68 -29.08
N LEU A 150 46.18 -19.67 -28.58
CA LEU A 150 46.72 -20.87 -27.92
C LEU A 150 46.81 -22.10 -28.84
N THR A 151 46.39 -21.97 -30.10
CA THR A 151 46.35 -23.05 -31.10
C THR A 151 47.42 -22.97 -32.21
N GLU A 152 48.43 -22.11 -32.06
CA GLU A 152 49.68 -22.13 -32.87
C GLU A 152 50.86 -22.72 -32.10
#